data_AF-A0A803PQ93-F1
#
_entry.id   AF-A0A803PQ93-F1
#
_cell.length_a   1.000
_cell.length_b   1.000
_cell.length_c   1.000
_cell.angle_alpha   90.00
_cell.angle_beta   90.00
_cell.angle_gamma   90.00
#
_symmetry.space_group_name_H-M   'P 1'
#
loop_
_entity.id
_entity.type
_entity.pdbx_description
1 polymer ?
#
loop_
_entity_poly.entity_id
_entity_poly.type
_entity_poly.pdbx_seq_one_letter_code
_entity_poly.pdbx_strand_id
1 'polypeptide(L)'
;MTSLNWRPFWQILSSTSLAKDQLSLELESIGTLEQFMLKHRKDYVDLHRTTEQERDSIEHEVGAFIKACQEQIDVLKNSINDEETTSKGWLGIQTNKSNADTVAHKHGVILSLSEKLHSVTSQFDQLRAIRFQEAISRATPRRKFKPIAKPSSENLSQSNNFEPREAEQFQPEPLRLKQQLLDDETRALQVELSSLLDAVQETETKMVEMSALNHLMATHVLQQAKQIEQLYDQAVEATHNVELGNKELSQAIQRNSSSRTFLILFLFVLTFSILFLDWYS
;
A
#
# COMPACT_ATOMS: atom_id res chain seq x y z
N MET A 1 25.06 13.24 15.22
CA MET A 1 24.02 14.26 15.10
C MET A 1 24.15 14.95 13.75
N THR A 2 23.60 14.35 12.71
CA THR A 2 23.27 15.04 11.48
C THR A 2 21.75 15.07 11.44
N SER A 3 21.13 16.23 11.67
CA SER A 3 19.71 16.38 11.38
C SER A 3 19.51 15.97 9.92
N LEU A 4 18.69 14.96 9.68
CA LEU A 4 18.38 14.50 8.33
C LEU A 4 17.82 15.70 7.56
N ASN A 5 18.54 16.14 6.52
CA ASN A 5 18.15 17.32 5.76
C ASN A 5 17.18 16.92 4.65
N TRP A 6 15.89 17.08 4.92
CA TRP A 6 14.80 16.74 3.99
C TRP A 6 14.46 17.86 2.99
N ARG A 7 15.14 19.00 3.03
CA ARG A 7 14.86 20.11 2.08
C ARG A 7 14.96 19.75 0.60
N PRO A 8 15.98 18.98 0.14
CA PRO A 8 16.08 18.62 -1.27
C PRO A 8 14.89 17.78 -1.72
N PHE A 9 14.41 16.93 -0.81
CA PHE A 9 13.31 16.01 -1.02
C PHE A 9 11.96 16.72 -1.17
N TRP A 10 11.66 17.67 -0.28
CA TRP A 10 10.45 18.49 -0.40
C TRP A 10 10.50 19.47 -1.58
N GLN A 11 11.69 19.92 -2.00
CA GLN A 11 11.83 20.75 -3.20
C GLN A 11 11.42 20.00 -4.47
N ILE A 12 11.87 18.75 -4.64
CA ILE A 12 11.50 17.90 -5.78
C ILE A 12 9.99 17.68 -5.80
N LEU A 13 9.38 17.39 -4.66
CA LEU A 13 7.94 17.18 -4.55
C LEU A 13 7.12 18.44 -4.90
N SER A 14 7.62 19.63 -4.53
CA SER A 14 6.90 20.90 -4.74
C SER A 14 7.00 21.48 -6.15
N SER A 15 7.95 21.02 -6.96
CA SER A 15 8.21 21.55 -8.30
C SER A 15 7.38 20.83 -9.38
N THR A 16 6.08 21.11 -9.47
CA THR A 16 5.20 20.50 -10.50
C THR A 16 4.42 21.56 -11.30
N SER A 17 4.59 21.58 -12.64
CA SER A 17 3.81 22.44 -13.55
C SER A 17 3.44 21.83 -14.91
N LEU A 18 3.88 20.61 -15.28
CA LEU A 18 3.55 20.01 -16.59
C LEU A 18 3.30 18.50 -16.50
N ALA A 19 2.20 18.03 -17.11
CA ALA A 19 1.70 16.64 -17.01
C ALA A 19 2.69 15.55 -17.48
N LYS A 20 3.63 15.88 -18.37
CA LYS A 20 4.65 14.93 -18.85
C LYS A 20 5.84 14.81 -17.88
N ASP A 21 6.17 15.90 -17.20
CA ASP A 21 7.22 15.95 -16.19
C ASP A 21 6.75 15.38 -14.85
N GLN A 22 5.43 15.45 -14.59
CA GLN A 22 4.81 14.98 -13.35
C GLN A 22 4.98 13.47 -13.11
N LEU A 23 4.88 12.66 -14.17
CA LEU A 23 5.06 11.20 -14.10
C LEU A 23 6.51 10.77 -13.85
N SER A 24 7.47 11.40 -14.53
CA SER A 24 8.89 11.13 -14.30
C SER A 24 9.35 11.59 -12.93
N LEU A 25 8.84 12.74 -12.48
CA LEU A 25 9.17 13.33 -11.18
C LEU A 25 8.63 12.48 -10.03
N GLU A 26 7.45 11.86 -10.19
CA GLU A 26 6.93 10.94 -9.18
C GLU A 26 7.68 9.61 -9.11
N LEU A 27 8.15 9.11 -10.25
CA LEU A 27 9.02 7.93 -10.24
C LEU A 27 10.36 8.24 -9.55
N GLU A 28 10.88 9.45 -9.76
CA GLU A 28 12.07 9.96 -9.09
C GLU A 28 11.82 10.16 -7.58
N SER A 29 10.70 10.76 -7.19
CA SER A 29 10.32 10.98 -5.79
C SER A 29 10.28 9.66 -5.01
N ILE A 30 9.56 8.65 -5.53
CA ILE A 30 9.45 7.33 -4.89
C ILE A 30 10.81 6.61 -4.89
N GLY A 31 11.61 6.77 -5.95
CA GLY A 31 12.97 6.26 -6.02
C GLY A 31 13.90 6.88 -4.97
N THR A 32 13.77 8.18 -4.71
CA THR A 32 14.55 8.85 -3.65
C THR A 32 14.10 8.42 -2.26
N LEU A 33 12.80 8.20 -2.03
CA LEU A 33 12.29 7.62 -0.78
C LEU A 33 12.87 6.22 -0.55
N GLU A 34 12.86 5.37 -1.58
CA GLU A 34 13.42 4.01 -1.51
C GLU A 34 14.92 4.03 -1.14
N GLN A 35 15.71 4.89 -1.78
CA GLN A 35 17.14 5.05 -1.46
C GLN A 35 17.36 5.60 -0.05
N PHE A 36 16.54 6.56 0.38
CA PHE A 36 16.59 7.10 1.74
C PHE A 36 16.29 6.00 2.77
N MET A 37 15.22 5.25 2.56
CA MET A 37 14.82 4.11 3.38
C MET A 37 15.94 3.07 3.47
N LEU A 38 16.58 2.72 2.37
CA LEU A 38 17.71 1.79 2.34
C LEU A 38 18.94 2.32 3.09
N LYS A 39 19.24 3.61 2.94
CA LYS A 39 20.39 4.26 3.59
C LYS A 39 20.21 4.35 5.10
N HIS A 40 18.99 4.63 5.56
CA HIS A 40 18.66 4.81 6.97
C HIS A 40 18.13 3.55 7.66
N ARG A 41 17.94 2.44 6.93
CA ARG A 41 17.49 1.15 7.50
C ARG A 41 18.33 0.70 8.69
N LYS A 42 19.67 0.73 8.57
CA LYS A 42 20.57 0.31 9.66
C LYS A 42 20.50 1.27 10.84
N ASP A 43 20.48 2.57 10.58
CA ASP A 43 20.36 3.60 11.61
C ASP A 43 19.02 3.48 12.36
N TYR A 44 17.94 3.21 11.64
CA TYR A 44 16.59 3.08 12.17
C TYR A 44 16.40 1.82 13.04
N VAL A 45 17.05 0.70 12.69
CA VAL A 45 16.98 -0.54 13.48
C VAL A 45 17.96 -0.51 14.66
N ASP A 46 19.18 0.01 14.49
CA ASP A 46 20.22 -0.04 15.54
C ASP A 46 19.95 0.91 16.72
N LEU A 47 19.57 0.34 17.87
CA LEU A 47 19.18 1.05 19.10
C LEU A 47 20.25 2.01 19.65
N HIS A 48 21.53 1.74 19.37
CA HIS A 48 22.66 2.53 19.90
C HIS A 48 23.09 3.70 19.00
N ARG A 49 22.44 3.86 17.85
CA ARG A 49 22.86 4.79 16.81
C ARG A 49 21.91 5.97 16.62
N THR A 50 20.64 5.82 16.98
CA THR A 50 19.59 6.85 16.87
C THR A 50 18.75 6.90 18.14
N THR A 51 18.37 8.11 18.57
CA THR A 51 17.44 8.31 19.68
C THR A 51 16.00 7.98 19.29
N GLU A 52 15.15 7.67 20.28
CA GLU A 52 13.73 7.37 20.06
C GLU A 52 13.00 8.53 19.37
N GLN A 53 13.35 9.77 19.74
CA GLN A 53 12.78 10.97 19.15
C GLN A 53 13.23 11.21 17.70
N GLU A 54 14.46 10.87 17.33
CA GLU A 54 14.92 10.90 15.94
C GLU A 54 14.17 9.87 15.09
N ARG A 55 13.89 8.68 15.65
CA ARG A 55 13.10 7.65 14.96
C ARG A 55 11.67 8.12 14.73
N ASP A 56 11.01 8.69 15.74
CA ASP A 56 9.65 9.23 15.58
C ASP A 56 9.58 10.36 14.55
N SER A 57 10.61 11.21 14.47
CA SER A 57 10.72 12.23 13.42
C SER A 57 10.79 11.61 12.02
N ILE A 58 11.64 10.58 11.84
CA ILE A 58 11.76 9.85 10.57
C ILE A 58 10.40 9.23 10.19
N GLU A 59 9.70 8.62 11.14
CA GLU A 59 8.40 8.01 10.86
C GLU A 59 7.35 9.05 10.43
N HIS A 60 7.33 10.20 11.09
CA HIS A 60 6.43 11.28 10.73
C HIS A 60 6.72 11.81 9.32
N GLU A 61 7.99 12.02 8.98
CA GLU A 61 8.41 12.54 7.67
C GLU A 61 8.14 11.53 6.55
N VAL A 62 8.43 10.25 6.77
CA VAL A 62 8.11 9.16 5.83
C VAL A 62 6.59 9.06 5.63
N GLY A 63 5.80 9.11 6.70
CA GLY A 63 4.34 9.09 6.63
C GLY A 63 3.77 10.30 5.87
N ALA A 64 4.29 11.50 6.12
CA ALA A 64 3.89 12.72 5.42
C ALA A 64 4.18 12.63 3.92
N PHE A 65 5.35 12.10 3.55
CA PHE A 65 5.71 11.93 2.14
C PHE A 65 4.84 10.90 1.43
N ILE A 66 4.61 9.74 2.05
CA ILE A 66 3.77 8.68 1.46
C ILE A 66 2.36 9.22 1.18
N LYS A 67 1.81 10.03 2.10
CA LYS A 67 0.54 10.74 1.88
C LYS A 67 0.60 11.71 0.71
N ALA A 68 1.68 12.50 0.60
CA ALA A 68 1.81 13.48 -0.47
C ALA A 68 1.99 12.85 -1.87
N CYS A 69 2.73 11.73 -1.98
CA CYS A 69 2.77 10.93 -3.22
C CYS A 69 1.42 10.31 -3.55
N GLN A 70 0.68 9.85 -2.54
CA GLN A 70 -0.67 9.34 -2.75
C GLN A 70 -1.61 10.41 -3.31
N GLU A 71 -1.59 11.62 -2.75
CA GLU A 71 -2.39 12.75 -3.24
C GLU A 71 -2.09 13.09 -4.70
N GLN A 72 -0.82 13.11 -5.08
CA GLN A 72 -0.41 13.36 -6.47
C GLN A 72 -0.82 12.24 -7.43
N ILE A 73 -0.69 10.97 -7.02
CA ILE A 73 -1.20 9.82 -7.79
C ILE A 73 -2.71 9.95 -7.98
N ASP A 74 -3.46 10.35 -6.95
CA ASP A 74 -4.90 10.55 -7.03
C ASP A 74 -5.28 11.73 -7.96
N VAL A 75 -4.52 12.84 -7.92
CA VAL A 75 -4.69 13.95 -8.88
C VAL A 75 -4.46 13.48 -10.31
N LEU A 76 -3.39 12.73 -10.55
CA LEU A 76 -3.09 12.20 -11.87
C LEU A 76 -4.17 11.23 -12.35
N LYS A 77 -4.65 10.35 -11.48
CA LYS A 77 -5.77 9.43 -11.76
C LYS A 77 -7.03 10.19 -12.16
N ASN A 78 -7.40 11.22 -11.41
CA ASN A 78 -8.59 12.02 -11.71
C ASN A 78 -8.44 12.75 -13.06
N SER A 79 -7.25 13.30 -13.36
CA SER A 79 -6.99 13.96 -14.65
C SER A 79 -7.21 13.04 -15.85
N ILE A 80 -6.87 11.75 -15.74
CA ILE A 80 -7.08 10.77 -16.82
C ILE A 80 -8.56 10.40 -16.96
N ASN A 81 -9.27 10.22 -15.83
CA ASN A 81 -10.71 9.96 -15.87
C ASN A 81 -11.49 11.13 -16.48
N ASP A 82 -11.08 12.38 -16.20
CA ASP A 82 -11.67 13.58 -16.77
C ASP A 82 -11.43 13.67 -18.29
N GLU A 83 -10.23 13.32 -18.76
CA GLU A 83 -9.95 13.18 -20.20
C GLU A 83 -10.84 12.09 -20.84
N GLU A 84 -11.06 10.96 -20.17
CA GLU A 84 -11.91 9.88 -20.67
C GLU A 84 -13.37 10.32 -20.82
N THR A 85 -13.94 10.99 -19.81
CA THR A 85 -15.33 11.48 -19.85
C THR A 85 -15.52 12.57 -20.90
N THR A 86 -14.55 13.46 -21.08
CA THR A 86 -14.60 14.53 -22.08
C THR A 86 -14.46 14.00 -23.51
N SER A 87 -13.71 12.91 -23.71
CA SER A 87 -13.54 12.26 -25.01
C SER A 87 -14.80 11.52 -25.51
N LYS A 88 -15.73 11.18 -24.61
CA LYS A 88 -17.04 10.61 -24.93
C LYS A 88 -17.98 11.72 -25.42
N GLY A 89 -17.74 12.24 -26.63
CA GLY A 89 -18.56 13.27 -27.25
C GLY A 89 -20.02 12.82 -27.50
N TRP A 90 -20.94 13.79 -27.56
CA TRP A 90 -22.41 13.66 -27.72
C TRP A 90 -22.88 12.62 -28.76
N LEU A 91 -22.09 12.33 -29.79
CA LEU A 91 -22.46 11.43 -30.88
C LEU A 91 -21.99 9.98 -30.71
N GLY A 92 -21.28 9.62 -29.63
CA GLY A 92 -20.82 8.24 -29.41
C GLY A 92 -19.85 7.69 -30.46
N ILE A 93 -19.37 8.53 -31.39
CA ILE A 93 -18.37 8.16 -32.39
C ILE A 93 -17.02 8.21 -31.68
N GLN A 94 -16.55 7.04 -31.27
CA GLN A 94 -15.23 6.81 -30.69
C GLN A 94 -14.17 7.05 -31.77
N THR A 95 -13.86 8.33 -32.02
CA THR A 95 -12.68 8.68 -32.79
C THR A 95 -11.47 8.35 -31.93
N ASN A 96 -10.52 7.62 -32.52
CA ASN A 96 -9.13 7.48 -32.08
C ASN A 96 -8.81 6.25 -31.22
N LYS A 97 -8.47 5.15 -31.90
CA LYS A 97 -7.64 4.06 -31.37
C LYS A 97 -6.38 4.57 -30.64
N SER A 98 -5.78 5.67 -31.13
CA SER A 98 -4.65 6.33 -30.47
C SER A 98 -4.95 6.87 -29.08
N ASN A 99 -6.21 7.16 -28.76
CA ASN A 99 -6.61 7.62 -27.42
C ASN A 99 -6.75 6.43 -26.46
N ALA A 100 -7.28 5.29 -26.91
CA ALA A 100 -7.38 4.09 -26.07
C ALA A 100 -6.00 3.56 -25.67
N ASP A 101 -5.07 3.45 -26.62
CA ASP A 101 -3.69 3.01 -26.36
C ASP A 101 -2.98 3.97 -25.39
N THR A 102 -3.21 5.29 -25.54
CA THR A 102 -2.63 6.30 -24.65
C THR A 102 -3.24 6.26 -23.24
N VAL A 103 -4.55 6.07 -23.12
CA VAL A 103 -5.26 5.96 -21.84
C VAL A 103 -4.86 4.69 -21.08
N ALA A 104 -4.75 3.56 -21.79
CA ALA A 104 -4.26 2.31 -21.24
C ALA A 104 -2.81 2.44 -20.76
N HIS A 105 -1.94 3.07 -21.55
CA HIS A 105 -0.57 3.38 -21.15
C HIS A 105 -0.53 4.24 -19.89
N LYS A 106 -1.29 5.34 -19.84
CA LYS A 106 -1.35 6.22 -18.65
C LYS A 106 -1.83 5.47 -17.40
N HIS A 107 -2.85 4.63 -17.51
CA HIS A 107 -3.30 3.77 -16.42
C HIS A 107 -2.21 2.78 -15.98
N GLY A 108 -1.50 2.15 -16.92
CA GLY A 108 -0.38 1.25 -16.62
C GLY A 108 0.76 1.95 -15.85
N VAL A 109 1.06 3.20 -16.18
CA VAL A 109 2.08 3.98 -15.44
C VAL A 109 1.60 4.29 -14.01
N ILE A 110 0.33 4.66 -13.82
CA ILE A 110 -0.24 4.88 -12.47
C ILE A 110 -0.19 3.61 -11.62
N LEU A 111 -0.48 2.45 -12.22
CA LEU A 111 -0.37 1.17 -11.52
C LEU A 111 1.06 0.91 -11.07
N SER A 112 2.03 1.12 -11.95
CA SER A 112 3.45 0.94 -11.62
C SER A 112 3.91 1.87 -10.49
N LEU A 113 3.49 3.14 -10.52
CA LEU A 113 3.75 4.11 -9.44
C LEU A 113 3.12 3.66 -8.11
N SER A 114 1.85 3.25 -8.14
CA SER A 114 1.12 2.83 -6.93
C SER A 114 1.70 1.54 -6.35
N GLU A 115 2.10 0.59 -7.19
CA GLU A 115 2.76 -0.66 -6.77
C GLU A 115 4.11 -0.36 -6.12
N LYS A 116 4.89 0.56 -6.72
CA LYS A 116 6.19 0.92 -6.18
C LYS A 116 6.07 1.67 -4.85
N LEU A 117 5.12 2.60 -4.74
CA LEU A 117 4.81 3.28 -3.48
C LEU A 117 4.37 2.29 -2.41
N HIS A 118 3.45 1.38 -2.73
CA HIS A 118 3.01 0.32 -1.81
C HIS A 118 4.16 -0.59 -1.35
N SER A 119 5.08 -0.96 -2.26
CA SER A 119 6.27 -1.73 -1.91
C SER A 119 7.15 -1.02 -0.88
N VAL A 120 7.40 0.28 -1.05
CA VAL A 120 8.19 1.07 -0.09
C VAL A 120 7.44 1.23 1.24
N THR A 121 6.14 1.51 1.21
CA THR A 121 5.28 1.59 2.40
C THR A 121 5.28 0.27 3.18
N SER A 122 5.17 -0.87 2.49
CA SER A 122 5.20 -2.20 3.11
C SER A 122 6.55 -2.51 3.76
N GLN A 123 7.66 -2.19 3.09
CA GLN A 123 9.00 -2.35 3.65
C GLN A 123 9.20 -1.49 4.91
N PHE A 124 8.68 -0.26 4.91
CA PHE A 124 8.72 0.61 6.08
C PHE A 124 7.87 0.07 7.24
N ASP A 125 6.66 -0.43 6.97
CA ASP A 125 5.79 -0.99 7.99
C ASP A 125 6.41 -2.25 8.64
N GLN A 126 7.13 -3.07 7.86
CA GLN A 126 7.91 -4.20 8.40
C GLN A 126 9.02 -3.75 9.36
N LEU A 127 9.77 -2.69 9.02
CA LEU A 127 10.83 -2.17 9.90
C LEU A 127 10.25 -1.64 11.21
N ARG A 128 9.09 -1.00 11.14
CA ARG A 128 8.39 -0.47 12.31
C ARG A 128 7.78 -1.57 13.18
N ALA A 129 7.30 -2.66 12.58
CA ALA A 129 6.84 -3.84 13.32
C ALA A 129 7.98 -4.50 14.13
N ILE A 130 9.21 -4.53 13.59
CA ILE A 130 10.39 -4.99 14.33
C ILE A 130 10.64 -4.10 15.55
N ARG A 131 10.61 -2.77 15.38
CA ARG A 131 10.76 -1.80 16.49
C ARG A 131 9.67 -2.01 17.54
N PHE A 132 8.42 -2.19 17.13
CA PHE A 132 7.29 -2.43 18.04
C PHE A 132 7.51 -3.69 18.87
N GLN A 133 7.90 -4.79 18.21
CA GLN A 133 8.19 -6.05 18.88
C GLN A 133 9.35 -5.91 19.89
N GLU A 134 10.38 -5.13 19.55
CA GLU A 134 11.50 -4.82 20.44
C GLU A 134 11.05 -3.95 21.64
N ALA A 135 10.24 -2.92 21.41
CA ALA A 135 9.70 -2.05 22.46
C ALA A 135 8.87 -2.84 23.47
N ILE A 136 7.96 -3.71 23.00
CA ILE A 136 7.19 -4.62 23.87
C ILE A 136 8.13 -5.57 24.62
N SER A 137 9.10 -6.17 23.94
CA SER A 137 10.02 -7.13 24.57
C SER A 137 10.89 -6.50 25.67
N ARG A 138 11.16 -5.20 25.56
CA ARG A 138 11.90 -4.41 26.55
C ARG A 138 11.00 -3.95 27.70
N ALA A 139 9.81 -3.50 27.38
CA ALA A 139 8.80 -3.07 28.33
C ALA A 139 8.31 -4.24 29.18
N THR A 140 8.24 -5.45 28.62
CA THR A 140 7.88 -6.66 29.39
C THR A 140 9.06 -7.04 30.30
N PRO A 141 9.00 -6.86 31.63
CA PRO A 141 10.10 -7.23 32.50
C PRO A 141 10.36 -8.73 32.35
N ARG A 142 11.59 -9.10 31.98
CA ARG A 142 12.06 -10.49 32.05
C ARG A 142 12.02 -10.93 33.51
N ARG A 143 10.88 -11.44 33.94
CA ARG A 143 10.68 -12.06 35.25
C ARG A 143 11.56 -13.32 35.27
N LYS A 144 12.83 -13.15 35.65
CA LYS A 144 13.62 -14.26 36.18
C LYS A 144 12.93 -14.63 37.49
N PHE A 145 11.93 -15.51 37.42
CA PHE A 145 11.43 -16.21 38.58
C PHE A 145 12.64 -16.87 39.22
N LYS A 146 13.15 -16.27 40.30
CA LYS A 146 14.15 -16.90 41.15
C LYS A 146 13.40 -18.08 41.77
N PRO A 147 13.78 -19.34 41.49
CA PRO A 147 13.08 -20.47 42.08
C PRO A 147 13.28 -20.36 43.59
N ILE A 148 12.19 -20.14 44.31
CA ILE A 148 12.16 -20.29 45.77
C ILE A 148 12.46 -21.76 46.01
N ALA A 149 13.72 -22.05 46.36
CA ALA A 149 14.14 -23.34 46.83
C ALA A 149 13.33 -23.64 48.09
N LYS A 150 12.41 -24.60 47.99
CA LYS A 150 11.69 -25.15 49.14
C LYS A 150 12.72 -25.75 50.11
N PRO A 151 12.67 -25.44 51.43
CA PRO A 151 13.44 -26.20 52.39
C PRO A 151 12.90 -27.63 52.42
N SER A 152 13.80 -28.58 52.17
CA SER A 152 13.57 -30.02 52.28
C SER A 152 13.01 -30.37 53.66
N SER A 153 12.04 -31.27 53.71
CA SER A 153 11.66 -31.97 54.93
C SER A 153 11.27 -33.38 54.55
N GLU A 154 12.16 -34.32 54.85
CA GLU A 154 11.85 -35.67 55.32
C GLU A 154 13.14 -36.35 55.79
N ASN A 155 13.38 -36.39 57.10
CA ASN A 155 13.27 -37.65 57.86
C ASN A 155 13.55 -37.45 59.35
N LEU A 156 12.66 -38.03 60.16
CA LEU A 156 12.69 -38.10 61.62
C LEU A 156 13.85 -38.98 62.12
N SER A 157 14.43 -38.65 63.27
CA SER A 157 14.28 -39.45 64.52
C SER A 157 15.19 -38.97 65.67
N GLN A 158 14.64 -39.11 66.88
CA GLN A 158 15.30 -39.27 68.20
C GLN A 158 15.73 -38.02 69.02
N SER A 159 14.96 -37.76 70.09
CA SER A 159 15.34 -38.06 71.50
C SER A 159 15.07 -36.92 72.51
N ASN A 160 14.09 -37.20 73.39
CA ASN A 160 14.01 -36.93 74.84
C ASN A 160 14.01 -35.50 75.46
N ASN A 161 12.85 -35.21 76.08
CA ASN A 161 12.58 -34.66 77.43
C ASN A 161 13.29 -33.38 77.95
N PHE A 162 12.53 -32.31 78.25
CA PHE A 162 12.04 -31.94 79.61
C PHE A 162 11.45 -30.51 79.64
N GLU A 163 10.23 -30.40 80.15
CA GLU A 163 9.49 -29.33 80.87
C GLU A 163 9.58 -27.81 80.59
N PRO A 164 8.50 -27.06 80.94
CA PRO A 164 8.17 -25.74 80.44
C PRO A 164 8.66 -24.60 81.33
N ARG A 165 8.93 -23.43 80.75
CA ARG A 165 9.04 -22.19 81.53
C ARG A 165 8.50 -21.00 80.76
N GLU A 166 7.40 -20.48 81.27
CA GLU A 166 6.84 -19.16 80.96
C GLU A 166 7.90 -18.07 81.15
N ALA A 167 8.04 -17.18 80.18
CA ALA A 167 8.19 -15.74 80.39
C ALA A 167 8.16 -15.03 79.03
N GLU A 168 7.19 -14.12 78.92
CA GLU A 168 6.94 -13.17 77.85
C GLU A 168 8.14 -12.70 77.02
N GLN A 169 7.94 -12.70 75.69
CA GLN A 169 8.27 -11.50 74.92
C GLN A 169 7.32 -11.35 73.74
N PHE A 170 6.34 -10.48 73.91
CA PHE A 170 5.59 -9.87 72.82
C PHE A 170 6.57 -9.29 71.78
N GLN A 171 6.51 -9.77 70.55
CA GLN A 171 6.97 -9.03 69.37
C GLN A 171 5.90 -9.10 68.27
N PRO A 172 4.86 -8.25 68.31
CA PRO A 172 3.91 -8.08 67.21
C PRO A 172 4.45 -7.13 66.13
N GLU A 173 5.77 -7.01 65.97
CA GLU A 173 6.42 -6.02 65.10
C GLU A 173 7.03 -6.50 63.76
N PRO A 174 7.06 -7.80 63.38
CA PRO A 174 7.50 -8.16 62.02
C PRO A 174 6.35 -8.39 61.03
N LEU A 175 5.11 -8.57 61.47
CA LEU A 175 3.98 -8.87 60.59
C LEU A 175 3.43 -7.63 59.89
N ARG A 176 3.26 -6.51 60.60
CA ARG A 176 2.83 -5.24 59.99
C ARG A 176 3.86 -4.70 59.00
N LEU A 177 5.15 -4.81 59.32
CA LEU A 177 6.25 -4.39 58.45
C LEU A 177 6.32 -5.24 57.18
N LYS A 178 6.10 -6.56 57.30
CA LYS A 178 6.02 -7.47 56.15
C LYS A 178 4.76 -7.24 55.29
N GLN A 179 3.61 -6.97 55.92
CA GLN A 179 2.37 -6.61 55.23
C GLN A 179 2.53 -5.30 54.46
N GLN A 180 3.15 -4.29 55.10
CA GLN A 180 3.42 -3.00 54.50
C GLN A 180 4.41 -3.10 53.32
N LEU A 181 5.43 -3.96 53.41
CA LEU A 181 6.38 -4.21 52.33
C LEU A 181 5.70 -4.92 51.14
N LEU A 182 4.82 -5.89 51.41
CA LEU A 182 4.03 -6.56 50.36
C LEU A 182 3.04 -5.60 49.69
N ASP A 183 2.39 -4.72 50.46
CA ASP A 183 1.50 -3.70 49.92
C ASP A 183 2.29 -2.67 49.09
N ASP A 184 3.51 -2.32 49.50
CA ASP A 184 4.40 -1.42 48.77
C ASP A 184 4.92 -2.08 47.47
N GLU A 185 5.29 -3.36 47.49
CA GLU A 185 5.66 -4.14 46.30
C GLU A 185 4.47 -4.28 45.34
N THR A 186 3.27 -4.50 45.86
CA THR A 186 2.04 -4.59 45.05
C THR A 186 1.74 -3.25 44.38
N ARG A 187 1.89 -2.14 45.11
CA ARG A 187 1.74 -0.78 44.57
C ARG A 187 2.80 -0.48 43.51
N ALA A 188 4.05 -0.86 43.76
CA ALA A 188 5.14 -0.69 42.80
C ALA A 188 4.89 -1.48 41.51
N LEU A 189 4.46 -2.74 41.60
CA LEU A 189 4.08 -3.56 40.45
C LEU A 189 2.88 -2.99 39.70
N GLN A 190 1.91 -2.42 40.41
CA GLN A 190 0.72 -1.82 39.79
C GLN A 190 1.08 -0.54 39.02
N VAL A 191 2.00 0.28 39.54
CA VAL A 191 2.54 1.46 38.85
C VAL A 191 3.39 1.04 37.64
N GLU A 192 4.19 -0.01 37.76
CA GLU A 192 4.96 -0.56 36.63
C GLU A 192 4.00 -1.03 35.53
N LEU A 193 3.01 -1.87 35.86
CA LEU A 193 2.00 -2.35 34.92
C LEU A 193 1.20 -1.22 34.27
N SER A 194 0.80 -0.19 35.01
CA SER A 194 0.10 0.95 34.42
C SER A 194 0.99 1.70 33.44
N SER A 195 2.25 1.94 33.80
CA SER A 195 3.21 2.60 32.91
C SER A 195 3.50 1.78 31.64
N LEU A 196 3.52 0.44 31.74
CA LEU A 196 3.67 -0.46 30.61
C LEU A 196 2.46 -0.43 29.70
N LEU A 197 1.26 -0.40 30.28
CA LEU A 197 0.02 -0.32 29.53
C LEU A 197 -0.07 0.99 28.75
N ASP A 198 0.27 2.12 29.39
CA ASP A 198 0.31 3.42 28.73
C ASP A 198 1.31 3.43 27.55
N ALA A 199 2.51 2.86 27.74
CA ALA A 199 3.51 2.76 26.68
C ALA A 199 3.07 1.82 25.53
N VAL A 200 2.42 0.70 25.83
CA VAL A 200 1.88 -0.22 24.82
C VAL A 200 0.74 0.44 24.05
N GLN A 201 -0.17 1.15 24.72
CA GLN A 201 -1.30 1.81 24.08
C GLN A 201 -0.85 2.95 23.15
N GLU A 202 0.14 3.75 23.59
CA GLU A 202 0.71 4.80 22.75
C GLU A 202 1.37 4.22 21.49
N THR A 203 2.13 3.13 21.66
CA THR A 203 2.82 2.48 20.54
C THR A 203 1.87 1.72 19.60
N GLU A 204 0.80 1.11 20.12
CA GLU A 204 -0.26 0.48 19.32
C GLU A 204 -0.97 1.50 18.44
N THR A 205 -1.36 2.65 19.00
CA THR A 205 -2.04 3.71 18.25
C THR A 205 -1.21 4.20 17.06
N LYS A 206 0.09 4.45 17.30
CA LYS A 206 1.04 4.85 16.23
C LYS A 206 1.18 3.77 15.16
N MET A 207 1.14 2.48 15.53
CA MET A 207 1.22 1.38 14.57
C MET A 207 -0.03 1.28 13.68
N VAL A 208 -1.22 1.44 14.26
CA VAL A 208 -2.51 1.26 13.55
C VAL A 208 -2.69 2.23 12.39
N GLU A 209 -2.34 3.52 12.56
CA GLU A 209 -2.57 4.55 11.53
C GLU A 209 -1.88 4.24 10.19
N MET A 210 -0.60 3.87 10.24
CA MET A 210 0.16 3.57 9.03
C MET A 210 -0.17 2.18 8.48
N SER A 211 -0.57 1.23 9.33
CA SER A 211 -1.07 -0.06 8.85
C SER A 211 -2.37 0.13 8.07
N ALA A 212 -3.24 1.02 8.53
CA ALA A 212 -4.42 1.44 7.79
C ALA A 212 -4.05 2.12 6.46
N LEU A 213 -3.04 3.01 6.44
CA LEU A 213 -2.55 3.61 5.20
C LEU A 213 -2.03 2.56 4.21
N ASN A 214 -1.22 1.61 4.67
CA ASN A 214 -0.70 0.52 3.85
C ASN A 214 -1.84 -0.35 3.28
N HIS A 215 -2.85 -0.65 4.09
CA HIS A 215 -4.04 -1.39 3.64
C HIS A 215 -4.85 -0.63 2.59
N LEU A 216 -5.04 0.68 2.75
CA LEU A 216 -5.70 1.52 1.75
C LEU A 216 -4.91 1.52 0.44
N MET A 217 -3.59 1.61 0.49
CA MET A 217 -2.73 1.54 -0.71
C MET A 217 -2.85 0.19 -1.43
N ALA A 218 -2.82 -0.92 -0.69
CA ALA A 218 -3.02 -2.25 -1.27
C ALA A 218 -4.37 -2.34 -2.01
N THR A 219 -5.42 -1.74 -1.42
CA THR A 219 -6.76 -1.68 -2.02
C THR A 219 -6.77 -0.84 -3.30
N HIS A 220 -6.10 0.32 -3.29
CA HIS A 220 -5.99 1.20 -4.47
C HIS A 220 -5.25 0.51 -5.62
N VAL A 221 -4.14 -0.19 -5.35
CA VAL A 221 -3.38 -0.96 -6.35
C VAL A 221 -4.26 -2.04 -6.98
N LEU A 222 -5.00 -2.79 -6.17
CA LEU A 222 -5.92 -3.83 -6.66
C LEU A 222 -7.03 -3.22 -7.54
N GLN A 223 -7.64 -2.12 -7.10
CA GLN A 223 -8.67 -1.44 -7.87
C GLN A 223 -8.13 -0.96 -9.23
N GLN A 224 -6.93 -0.39 -9.28
CA GLN A 224 -6.31 0.08 -10.52
C GLN A 224 -6.00 -1.08 -11.47
N ALA A 225 -5.50 -2.21 -10.97
CA ALA A 225 -5.25 -3.40 -11.79
C ALA A 225 -6.52 -3.88 -12.48
N LYS A 226 -7.66 -3.90 -11.75
CA LYS A 226 -8.96 -4.24 -12.31
C LYS A 226 -9.43 -3.24 -13.37
N GLN A 227 -9.19 -1.93 -13.18
CA GLN A 227 -9.55 -0.92 -14.19
C GLN A 227 -8.77 -1.13 -15.50
N ILE A 228 -7.49 -1.51 -15.43
CA ILE A 228 -6.68 -1.80 -16.62
C ILE A 228 -7.18 -3.03 -17.37
N GLU A 229 -7.58 -4.08 -16.65
CA GLU A 229 -8.18 -5.28 -17.26
C GLU A 229 -9.45 -4.92 -18.06
N GLN A 230 -10.32 -4.10 -17.49
CA GLN A 230 -11.51 -3.61 -18.19
C GLN A 230 -11.17 -2.77 -19.43
N LEU A 231 -10.18 -1.88 -19.34
CA LEU A 231 -9.71 -1.09 -20.48
C LEU A 231 -9.12 -1.97 -21.58
N TYR A 232 -8.42 -3.04 -21.20
CA TYR A 232 -7.87 -4.02 -22.15
C TYR A 232 -8.98 -4.74 -22.91
N ASP A 233 -9.98 -5.26 -22.20
CA ASP A 233 -11.13 -5.94 -22.83
C ASP A 233 -11.86 -5.02 -23.81
N GLN A 234 -12.11 -3.77 -23.41
CA GLN A 234 -12.72 -2.76 -24.27
C GLN A 234 -11.88 -2.45 -25.52
N ALA A 235 -10.55 -2.38 -25.38
CA ALA A 235 -9.64 -2.12 -26.50
C ALA A 235 -9.61 -3.29 -27.49
N VAL A 236 -9.67 -4.53 -26.99
CA VAL A 236 -9.75 -5.74 -27.81
C VAL A 236 -11.08 -5.78 -28.57
N GLU A 237 -12.20 -5.53 -27.89
CA GLU A 237 -13.53 -5.50 -28.51
C GLU A 237 -13.64 -4.39 -29.58
N ALA A 238 -13.16 -3.19 -29.27
CA ALA A 238 -13.13 -2.09 -30.24
C ALA A 238 -12.28 -2.44 -31.47
N THR A 239 -11.13 -3.08 -31.27
CA THR A 239 -10.26 -3.52 -32.39
C THR A 239 -10.96 -4.57 -33.26
N HIS A 240 -11.62 -5.54 -32.62
CA HIS A 240 -12.39 -6.57 -33.32
C HIS A 240 -13.56 -5.96 -34.12
N ASN A 241 -14.28 -4.98 -33.55
CA ASN A 241 -15.36 -4.28 -34.23
C ASN A 241 -14.87 -3.46 -35.44
N VAL A 242 -13.70 -2.83 -35.34
CA VAL A 242 -13.08 -2.12 -36.47
C VAL A 242 -12.65 -3.10 -37.57
N GLU A 243 -12.07 -4.24 -37.20
CA GLU A 243 -11.66 -5.27 -38.16
C GLU A 243 -12.86 -5.84 -38.93
N LEU A 244 -13.92 -6.21 -38.20
CA LEU A 244 -15.19 -6.64 -38.79
C LEU A 244 -15.78 -5.55 -39.68
N GLY A 245 -15.85 -4.31 -39.20
CA GLY A 245 -16.36 -3.17 -39.96
C GLY A 245 -15.58 -2.95 -41.26
N ASN A 246 -14.26 -3.10 -41.25
CA ASN A 246 -13.42 -2.95 -42.44
C ASN A 246 -13.66 -4.10 -43.43
N LYS A 247 -13.87 -5.33 -42.94
CA LYS A 247 -14.23 -6.48 -43.76
C LYS A 247 -15.59 -6.28 -44.45
N GLU A 248 -16.58 -5.78 -43.72
CA GLU A 248 -17.91 -5.47 -44.28
C GLU A 248 -17.86 -4.32 -45.28
N LEU A 249 -17.08 -3.27 -45.01
CA LEU A 249 -16.81 -2.17 -45.96
C LEU A 249 -16.18 -2.69 -47.25
N SER A 250 -15.17 -3.55 -47.14
CA SER A 250 -14.51 -4.17 -48.30
C SER A 250 -15.50 -5.01 -49.12
N GLN A 251 -16.31 -5.83 -48.47
CA GLN A 251 -17.36 -6.61 -49.13
C GLN A 251 -18.41 -5.73 -49.82
N ALA A 252 -18.83 -4.63 -49.18
CA ALA A 252 -19.78 -3.68 -49.77
C ALA A 252 -19.21 -2.99 -51.03
N ILE A 253 -17.94 -2.59 -50.99
CA ILE A 253 -17.22 -2.03 -52.16
C ILE A 253 -17.14 -3.07 -53.29
N GLN A 254 -16.80 -4.32 -52.98
CA GLN A 254 -16.73 -5.40 -53.96
C GLN A 254 -18.10 -5.68 -54.59
N ARG A 255 -19.17 -5.72 -53.79
CA ARG A 255 -20.54 -5.95 -54.27
C ARG A 255 -21.02 -4.81 -55.17
N ASN A 256 -20.69 -3.56 -54.84
CA ASN A 256 -21.01 -2.40 -55.69
C ASN A 256 -20.30 -2.47 -57.05
N SER A 257 -19.01 -2.82 -57.07
CA SER A 257 -18.24 -3.00 -58.30
C SER A 257 -18.82 -4.11 -59.19
N SER A 258 -19.15 -5.26 -58.59
CA SER A 258 -19.75 -6.40 -59.30
C SER A 258 -21.11 -6.04 -59.91
N SER A 259 -21.96 -5.31 -59.19
CA SER A 259 -23.26 -4.86 -59.68
C SER A 259 -23.13 -3.94 -60.90
N ARG A 260 -22.17 -3.01 -60.86
CA ARG A 260 -21.90 -2.10 -61.98
C ARG A 260 -21.45 -2.85 -63.23
N THR A 261 -20.56 -3.82 -63.09
CA THR A 261 -20.10 -4.66 -64.22
C THR A 261 -21.24 -5.48 -64.82
N PHE A 262 -22.10 -6.05 -63.97
CA PHE A 262 -23.28 -6.81 -64.42
C PHE A 262 -24.26 -5.93 -65.22
N LEU A 263 -24.55 -4.71 -64.74
CA LEU A 263 -25.41 -3.76 -65.45
C LEU A 263 -24.87 -3.38 -66.83
N ILE A 264 -23.56 -3.14 -66.94
CA ILE A 264 -22.91 -2.80 -68.23
C ILE A 264 -23.01 -3.98 -69.21
N LEU A 265 -22.73 -5.20 -68.76
CA LEU A 265 -22.87 -6.40 -69.60
C LEU A 265 -24.31 -6.61 -70.07
N PHE A 266 -25.29 -6.45 -69.17
CA PHE A 266 -26.70 -6.58 -69.52
C PHE A 266 -27.10 -5.56 -70.59
N LEU A 267 -26.70 -4.30 -70.44
CA LEU A 267 -27.02 -3.25 -71.39
C LEU A 267 -26.37 -3.50 -72.76
N PHE A 268 -25.13 -4.01 -72.77
CA PHE A 268 -24.44 -4.42 -74.00
C PHE A 268 -25.16 -5.55 -74.73
N VAL A 269 -25.57 -6.62 -74.03
CA VAL A 269 -26.32 -7.71 -74.65
C VAL A 269 -27.65 -7.22 -75.22
N LEU A 270 -28.33 -6.32 -74.50
CA LEU A 270 -29.61 -5.77 -74.92
C LEU A 270 -29.48 -4.87 -76.16
N THR A 271 -28.44 -4.03 -76.25
CA THR A 271 -28.19 -3.22 -77.45
C THR A 271 -27.88 -4.06 -78.68
N PHE A 272 -27.06 -5.11 -78.55
CA PHE A 272 -26.79 -6.05 -79.64
C PHE A 272 -28.04 -6.82 -80.07
N SER A 273 -28.88 -7.23 -79.11
CA SER A 273 -30.14 -7.91 -79.40
C SER A 273 -31.08 -7.02 -80.23
N ILE A 274 -31.21 -5.73 -79.87
CA ILE A 274 -32.02 -4.77 -80.62
C ILE A 274 -31.45 -4.55 -82.03
N LEU A 275 -30.13 -4.39 -82.16
CA LEU A 275 -29.47 -4.19 -83.46
C LEU A 275 -29.69 -5.40 -84.39
N PHE A 276 -29.60 -6.62 -83.87
CA PHE A 276 -29.85 -7.84 -84.64
C PHE A 276 -31.31 -7.95 -85.08
N LEU A 277 -32.26 -7.57 -84.21
CA LEU A 277 -33.68 -7.57 -84.51
C LEU A 277 -34.03 -6.53 -85.58
N ASP A 278 -33.38 -5.37 -85.54
CA ASP A 278 -33.49 -4.31 -86.56
C ASP A 278 -32.91 -4.76 -87.92
N TRP A 279 -31.77 -5.47 -87.91
CA TRP A 279 -31.19 -6.02 -89.14
C TRP A 279 -32.00 -7.15 -89.78
N TYR A 280 -32.76 -7.91 -88.98
CA TYR A 280 -33.58 -9.02 -89.45
C TYR A 280 -35.00 -8.59 -89.90
N SER A 281 -35.47 -7.43 -89.42
CA SER A 281 -36.74 -6.80 -89.83
C SER A 281 -36.69 -6.28 -91.26
#